data_AF-A0A2K9EMP0-F1
#
_entry.id   AF-A0A2K9EMP0-F1
#
_cell.length_a   1.000
_cell.length_b   1.000
_cell.length_c   1.000
_cell.angle_alpha   90.00
_cell.angle_beta   90.00
_cell.angle_gamma   90.00
#
_symmetry.space_group_name_H-M   'P 1'
#
loop_
_entity.id
_entity.type
_entity.pdbx_description
1 polymer ?
#
loop_
_entity_poly.entity_id
_entity_poly.type
_entity_poly.pdbx_seq_one_letter_code
_entity_poly.pdbx_strand_id
1 'polypeptide(L)'
;MNRAIQALTIALAVVPAAVHALSAGSSSICLPPEEPYVPSGDAEFRDYADMVSADFERYFSEITDYFICMDATRQAVLERAREVSKAHQEFWRRAEELGVTERAAASRPDAVSAP
;
A
#
# COMPACT_ATOMS: atom_id res chain seq x y z
N MET A 1 -49.79 -33.74 -20.64
CA MET A 1 -49.46 -33.52 -19.20
C MET A 1 -48.55 -34.65 -18.77
N ASN A 2 -47.26 -34.53 -18.45
CA ASN A 2 -46.40 -33.40 -18.12
C ASN A 2 -44.99 -33.62 -18.72
N ARG A 3 -44.70 -33.03 -19.90
CA ARG A 3 -43.33 -32.86 -20.41
C ARG A 3 -42.77 -31.47 -20.02
N ALA A 4 -43.25 -30.93 -18.90
CA ALA A 4 -43.09 -29.52 -18.51
C ALA A 4 -42.21 -29.30 -17.27
N ILE A 5 -41.42 -30.30 -16.84
CA ILE A 5 -40.56 -30.17 -15.63
C ILE A 5 -39.12 -30.66 -15.89
N GLN A 6 -38.62 -30.59 -17.13
CA GLN A 6 -37.22 -30.95 -17.42
C GLN A 6 -36.45 -29.93 -18.27
N ALA A 7 -36.86 -28.66 -18.24
CA ALA A 7 -36.15 -27.61 -18.95
C ALA A 7 -36.17 -26.29 -18.18
N LEU A 8 -35.56 -26.23 -16.99
CA LEU A 8 -35.17 -24.95 -16.39
C LEU A 8 -34.13 -25.07 -15.28
N THR A 9 -32.91 -25.48 -15.62
CA THR A 9 -31.72 -25.15 -14.80
C THR A 9 -30.56 -24.81 -15.73
N ILE A 10 -30.75 -23.76 -16.53
CA ILE A 10 -29.64 -23.07 -17.20
C ILE A 10 -29.08 -22.04 -16.22
N ALA A 11 -27.80 -22.21 -15.91
CA ALA A 11 -26.80 -21.19 -15.57
C ALA A 11 -27.17 -20.09 -14.55
N LEU A 12 -26.57 -20.15 -13.35
CA LEU A 12 -25.93 -18.99 -12.75
C LEU A 12 -25.08 -19.37 -11.53
N ALA A 13 -23.76 -19.36 -11.68
CA ALA A 13 -22.79 -18.92 -10.65
C ALA A 13 -21.36 -19.08 -11.20
N VAL A 14 -21.04 -18.41 -12.31
CA VAL A 14 -19.66 -17.92 -12.46
C VAL A 14 -19.59 -16.77 -11.47
N VAL A 15 -19.13 -17.06 -10.25
CA VAL A 15 -18.79 -16.02 -9.27
C VAL A 15 -17.63 -15.25 -9.89
N PRO A 16 -17.79 -13.98 -10.28
CA PRO A 16 -16.68 -13.22 -10.80
C PRO A 16 -15.71 -13.00 -9.64
N ALA A 17 -14.49 -13.54 -9.77
CA ALA A 17 -13.34 -13.23 -8.91
C ALA A 17 -12.81 -11.81 -9.17
N ALA A 18 -13.72 -10.83 -9.21
CA ALA A 18 -13.43 -9.42 -9.43
C ALA A 18 -14.02 -8.60 -8.27
N VAL A 19 -13.65 -8.98 -7.04
CA VAL A 19 -13.81 -8.14 -5.86
C VAL A 19 -12.48 -8.12 -5.10
N HIS A 20 -11.41 -7.70 -5.79
CA HIS A 20 -10.27 -7.12 -5.09
C HIS A 20 -10.41 -5.61 -5.23
N ALA A 21 -10.74 -5.03 -4.07
CA ALA A 21 -11.04 -3.65 -3.79
C ALA A 21 -10.43 -2.61 -4.73
N LEU A 22 -11.33 -1.78 -5.24
CA LEU A 22 -11.08 -0.40 -5.61
C LEU A 22 -10.62 0.38 -4.36
N SER A 23 -9.35 0.30 -3.98
CA SER A 23 -8.76 1.21 -2.99
C SER A 23 -8.19 2.43 -3.71
N ALA A 24 -9.08 3.21 -4.33
CA ALA A 24 -8.73 4.51 -4.85
C ALA A 24 -8.76 5.53 -3.70
N GLY A 25 -7.58 5.84 -3.15
CA GLY A 25 -7.28 7.20 -2.67
C GLY A 25 -7.96 7.70 -1.40
N SER A 26 -8.34 6.85 -0.44
CA SER A 26 -8.40 7.29 0.95
C SER A 26 -6.99 7.17 1.53
N SER A 27 -6.50 8.17 2.25
CA SER A 27 -5.32 8.04 3.11
C SER A 27 -5.64 7.05 4.24
N SER A 28 -5.73 5.77 3.90
CA SER A 28 -5.82 4.69 4.86
C SER A 28 -4.52 4.72 5.64
N ILE A 29 -4.61 5.02 6.94
CA ILE A 29 -3.47 4.88 7.84
C ILE A 29 -3.13 3.38 7.84
N CYS A 30 -1.94 3.03 7.35
CA CYS A 30 -1.46 1.66 7.44
C CYS A 30 -1.04 1.40 8.89
N LEU A 31 -1.83 0.60 9.61
CA LEU A 31 -1.55 0.23 10.99
C LEU A 31 -0.78 -1.09 11.00
N PRO A 32 0.37 -1.16 11.69
CA PRO A 32 1.07 -2.43 11.86
C PRO A 32 0.25 -3.36 12.78
N PRO A 33 0.28 -4.69 12.54
CA PRO A 33 -0.31 -5.65 13.46
C PRO A 33 0.44 -5.67 14.80
N GLU A 34 -0.22 -6.16 15.84
CA GLU A 34 0.37 -6.32 17.17
C GLU A 34 1.34 -7.51 17.21
N GLU A 35 2.53 -7.30 17.79
CA GLU A 35 3.51 -8.37 17.97
C GLU A 35 3.05 -9.36 19.06
N PRO A 36 3.16 -10.68 18.83
CA PRO A 36 2.80 -11.68 19.84
C PRO A 36 3.64 -11.54 21.11
N TYR A 37 3.01 -11.64 22.27
CA TYR A 37 3.70 -11.72 23.55
C TYR A 37 4.07 -13.16 23.88
N VAL A 38 5.35 -13.41 24.15
CA VAL A 38 5.84 -14.73 24.57
C VAL A 38 6.20 -14.69 26.06
N PRO A 39 5.54 -15.48 26.92
CA PRO A 39 5.90 -15.57 28.33
C PRO A 39 7.35 -16.07 28.50
N SER A 40 8.08 -15.47 29.44
CA SER A 40 9.48 -15.83 29.71
C SER A 40 9.65 -17.04 30.64
N GLY A 41 8.60 -17.43 31.37
CA GLY A 41 8.63 -18.55 32.32
C GLY A 41 8.18 -19.86 31.68
N ASP A 42 8.86 -20.95 32.00
CA ASP A 42 8.58 -22.27 31.41
C ASP A 42 7.20 -22.81 31.75
N ALA A 43 6.66 -22.46 32.92
CA ALA A 43 5.33 -22.87 33.35
C ALA A 43 4.27 -22.16 32.51
N GLU A 44 4.36 -20.84 32.43
CA GLU A 44 3.46 -19.99 31.64
C GLU A 44 3.56 -20.30 30.15
N PHE A 45 4.78 -20.58 29.64
CA PHE A 45 4.96 -21.00 28.26
C PHE A 45 4.20 -22.29 27.96
N ARG A 46 4.28 -23.29 28.84
CA ARG A 46 3.54 -24.56 28.68
C ARG A 46 2.03 -24.35 28.75
N ASP A 47 1.58 -23.49 29.66
CA ASP A 47 0.16 -23.23 29.89
C ASP A 47 -0.50 -22.46 28.73
N TYR A 48 0.26 -21.63 28.00
CA TYR A 48 -0.26 -20.74 26.95
C TYR A 48 0.32 -21.00 25.55
N ALA A 49 1.02 -22.11 25.32
CA ALA A 49 1.72 -22.38 24.05
C ALA A 49 0.78 -22.34 22.83
N ASP A 50 -0.45 -22.82 22.97
CA ASP A 50 -1.46 -22.80 21.91
C ASP A 50 -1.95 -21.38 21.60
N MET A 51 -2.18 -20.56 22.64
CA MET A 51 -2.55 -19.16 22.48
C MET A 51 -1.45 -18.35 21.81
N VAL A 52 -0.21 -18.50 22.27
CA VAL A 52 0.96 -17.83 21.68
C VAL A 52 1.11 -18.25 20.21
N SER A 53 0.95 -19.53 19.89
CA SER A 53 0.96 -20.00 18.50
C SER A 53 -0.13 -19.34 17.66
N ALA A 54 -1.36 -19.20 18.18
CA ALA A 54 -2.45 -18.55 17.48
C ALA A 54 -2.20 -17.04 17.26
N ASP A 55 -1.55 -16.36 18.21
CA ASP A 55 -1.14 -14.97 18.07
C ASP A 55 -0.10 -14.79 16.96
N PHE A 56 0.87 -15.71 16.83
CA PHE A 56 1.82 -15.70 15.71
C PHE A 56 1.13 -15.85 14.36
N GLU A 57 0.21 -16.82 14.23
CA GLU A 57 -0.53 -17.01 12.97
C GLU A 57 -1.38 -15.78 12.61
N ARG A 58 -1.99 -15.13 13.61
CA ARG A 58 -2.70 -13.86 13.41
C ARG A 58 -1.77 -12.77 12.90
N TYR A 59 -0.62 -12.57 13.55
CA TYR A 59 0.37 -11.58 13.13
C TYR A 59 0.81 -11.78 11.67
N PHE A 60 1.14 -13.02 11.28
CA PHE A 60 1.59 -13.30 9.92
C PHE A 60 0.48 -13.18 8.87
N SER A 61 -0.77 -13.45 9.25
CA SER A 61 -1.92 -13.16 8.39
C SER A 61 -2.07 -11.65 8.16
N GLU A 62 -2.01 -10.85 9.22
CA GLU A 62 -2.27 -9.41 9.17
C GLU A 62 -1.10 -8.59 8.60
N ILE A 63 0.14 -9.02 8.78
CA ILE A 63 1.33 -8.30 8.28
C ILE A 63 1.35 -8.21 6.75
N THR A 64 0.73 -9.18 6.07
CA THR A 64 0.62 -9.17 4.60
C THR A 64 -0.26 -8.00 4.13
N ASP A 65 -1.40 -7.79 4.77
CA ASP A 65 -2.31 -6.67 4.46
C ASP A 65 -1.66 -5.32 4.78
N TYR A 66 -0.87 -5.25 5.85
CA TYR A 66 -0.07 -4.07 6.18
C TYR A 66 0.93 -3.74 5.07
N PHE A 67 1.65 -4.72 4.53
CA PHE A 67 2.57 -4.50 3.41
C PHE A 67 1.86 -4.04 2.15
N ILE A 68 0.71 -4.63 1.81
CA ILE A 68 -0.10 -4.19 0.67
C ILE A 68 -0.50 -2.71 0.81
N CYS A 69 -0.93 -2.29 2.00
CA CYS A 69 -1.24 -0.89 2.29
C CYS A 69 -0.03 0.03 2.11
N MET A 70 1.12 -0.35 2.68
CA MET A 70 2.35 0.43 2.62
C MET A 70 2.86 0.58 1.18
N ASP A 71 2.80 -0.48 0.38
CA ASP A 71 3.21 -0.45 -1.02
C ASP A 71 2.29 0.43 -1.86
N ALA A 72 0.98 0.42 -1.63
CA ALA A 72 0.05 1.33 -2.30
C ALA A 72 0.40 2.80 -1.99
N THR A 73 0.70 3.11 -0.73
CA THR A 73 1.13 4.45 -0.30
C THR A 73 2.44 4.86 -0.99
N ARG A 74 3.42 3.95 -1.02
CA ARG A 74 4.70 4.17 -1.70
C ARG A 74 4.50 4.48 -3.18
N GLN A 75 3.68 3.70 -3.88
CA GLN A 75 3.42 3.93 -5.31
C GLN A 75 2.75 5.29 -5.54
N ALA A 76 1.77 5.66 -4.73
CA ALA A 76 1.09 6.95 -4.84
C ALA A 76 2.05 8.13 -4.64
N VAL A 77 2.92 8.07 -3.62
CA VAL A 77 3.91 9.13 -3.36
C VAL A 77 4.96 9.19 -4.46
N LEU A 78 5.39 8.04 -5.00
CA LEU A 78 6.34 8.01 -6.12
C LEU A 78 5.76 8.65 -7.37
N GLU A 79 4.48 8.41 -7.69
CA GLU A 79 3.85 9.08 -8.82
C GLU A 79 3.80 10.59 -8.62
N ARG A 80 3.41 11.03 -7.42
CA ARG A 80 3.42 12.47 -7.11
C ARG A 80 4.82 13.08 -7.21
N ALA A 81 5.85 12.36 -6.76
CA ALA A 81 7.23 12.80 -6.90
C ALA A 81 7.64 12.95 -8.37
N ARG A 82 7.18 12.07 -9.27
CA ARG A 82 7.43 12.20 -10.71
C ARG A 82 6.79 13.46 -11.30
N GLU A 83 5.54 13.74 -10.94
CA GLU A 83 4.84 14.95 -11.40
C GLU A 83 5.55 16.23 -10.93
N VAL A 84 5.91 16.29 -9.64
CA VAL A 84 6.64 17.44 -9.08
C VAL A 84 8.02 17.55 -9.72
N SER A 85 8.68 16.45 -10.03
CA SER A 85 9.96 16.46 -10.74
C SER A 85 9.84 17.05 -12.16
N LYS A 86 8.77 16.72 -12.89
CA LYS A 86 8.49 17.33 -14.22
C LYS A 86 8.26 18.84 -14.08
N ALA A 87 7.42 19.25 -13.13
CA ALA A 87 7.17 20.66 -12.86
C ALA A 87 8.45 21.43 -12.48
N HIS A 88 9.34 20.80 -11.72
CA HIS A 88 10.65 21.34 -11.38
C HIS A 88 11.54 21.52 -12.62
N GLN A 89 11.57 20.54 -13.53
CA GLN A 89 12.30 20.66 -14.80
C GLN A 89 11.76 21.81 -15.67
N GLU A 90 10.43 21.92 -15.78
CA GLU A 90 9.78 23.00 -16.53
C GLU A 90 10.05 24.38 -15.92
N PHE A 91 10.04 24.48 -14.59
CA PHE A 91 10.42 25.69 -13.87
C PHE A 91 11.83 26.15 -14.27
N TRP A 92 12.81 25.24 -14.26
CA TRP A 92 14.19 25.60 -14.59
C TRP A 92 14.39 25.95 -16.06
N ARG A 93 13.73 25.23 -16.97
CA ARG A 93 13.71 25.60 -18.40
C ARG A 93 13.21 27.03 -18.58
N ARG A 94 12.10 27.39 -17.93
CA ARG A 94 11.54 28.75 -18.02
C ARG A 94 12.43 29.79 -17.34
N ALA A 95 13.08 29.45 -16.23
CA ALA A 95 14.00 30.34 -15.55
C ALA A 95 15.22 30.66 -16.44
N GLU A 96 15.71 29.68 -17.20
CA GLU A 96 16.77 29.85 -18.18
C GLU A 96 16.33 30.75 -19.34
N GLU A 97 15.16 30.49 -19.94
CA GLU A 97 14.59 31.31 -21.02
C GLU A 97 14.42 32.79 -20.64
N LEU A 98 14.14 33.06 -19.36
CA LEU A 98 13.96 34.41 -18.84
C LEU A 98 15.24 35.03 -18.28
N GLY A 99 16.36 34.31 -18.26
CA GLY A 99 17.63 34.79 -17.69
C GLY A 99 17.57 35.06 -16.19
N VAL A 100 16.74 34.33 -15.44
CA VAL A 100 16.53 34.52 -13.99
C VAL A 100 17.05 33.36 -13.13
N THR A 101 17.87 32.47 -13.68
CA THR A 101 18.41 31.28 -13.00
C THR A 101 19.19 31.60 -11.74
N GLU A 102 20.02 32.64 -11.73
CA GLU A 102 20.78 33.08 -10.55
C GLU A 102 19.86 33.48 -9.40
N ARG A 103 18.81 34.25 -9.70
CA ARG A 103 17.79 34.65 -8.71
C ARG A 103 17.01 33.44 -8.19
N ALA A 104 16.66 32.50 -9.06
CA ALA A 104 15.96 31.28 -8.68
C ALA A 104 16.86 30.33 -7.84
N ALA A 105 18.16 30.29 -8.12
CA ALA A 105 19.13 29.46 -7.42
C ALA A 105 19.56 30.05 -6.06
N ALA A 106 19.49 31.37 -5.88
CA ALA A 106 19.83 32.04 -4.63
C ALA A 106 18.99 31.57 -3.42
N SER A 107 17.83 30.95 -3.66
CA SER A 107 16.98 30.34 -2.62
C SER A 107 17.25 28.85 -2.39
N ARG A 108 18.23 28.23 -3.08
CA ARG A 108 18.59 26.81 -2.92
C ARG A 108 19.74 26.69 -1.91
N PRO A 109 19.51 26.13 -0.70
CA PRO A 109 20.55 26.06 0.34
C PRO A 109 21.76 25.18 -0.03
N ASP A 110 21.61 24.29 -1.01
CA ASP A 110 22.66 23.36 -1.41
C ASP A 110 22.64 23.19 -2.92
N ALA A 111 23.33 24.10 -3.61
CA ALA A 111 23.87 23.79 -4.93
C ALA A 111 25.01 22.78 -4.78
N VAL A 112 24.65 21.51 -4.55
CA VAL A 112 25.58 20.39 -4.72
C VAL A 112 25.99 20.38 -6.19
N SER A 113 27.24 20.74 -6.43
CA SER A 113 27.97 20.44 -7.65
C SER A 113 27.83 18.94 -7.94
N ALA A 114 27.16 18.60 -9.04
CA ALA A 114 27.25 17.26 -9.60
C ALA A 114 28.73 16.94 -9.87
N PRO A 115 29.21 15.72 -9.59
CA PRO A 115 30.53 15.27 -10.04
C PRO A 115 30.60 15.23 -11.57
#